data_AF-G1EQR3-F1
#
_entry.id   AF-G1EQR3-F1
#
_cell.length_a   1.000
_cell.length_b   1.000
_cell.length_c   1.000
_cell.angle_alpha   90.00
_cell.angle_beta   90.00
_cell.angle_gamma   90.00
#
_symmetry.space_group_name_H-M   'P 1'
#
loop_
_entity.id
_entity.type
_entity.pdbx_description
1 polymer ?
#
loop_
_entity_poly.entity_id
_entity_poly.type
_entity_poly.pdbx_seq_one_letter_code
_entity_poly.pdbx_strand_id
1 'polypeptide(L)'
;RRAPNMGWLTFTFGLERKFKQLCKRLDVVRTHQQQEGLKFMSHFKRKFIIKDGKRKASPAPAELYELRSNGAALCTRLVQVRADANSLNSAFCYILVVPLSGMVYAWIGSKADADSARLIEQLAEEKFNDPWTSLQVLTEGSEPENFFWLGLGGRKPYDSDADFLAYTRLFRCSNEKGYFTVSEKCT
;
A
#
# COMPACT_ATOMS: atom_id res chain seq x y z
N ARG A 1 -12.62 3.02 -9.54
CA ARG A 1 -13.46 2.82 -8.33
C ARG A 1 -13.95 1.38 -8.34
N ARG A 2 -13.47 0.51 -7.43
CA ARG A 2 -13.80 -0.93 -7.45
C ARG A 2 -14.95 -1.33 -6.49
N ALA A 3 -15.20 -0.55 -5.44
CA ALA A 3 -16.27 -0.81 -4.48
C ALA A 3 -17.62 -0.19 -4.90
N PRO A 4 -18.75 -0.91 -4.77
CA PRO A 4 -20.08 -0.39 -5.10
C PRO A 4 -20.56 0.64 -4.07
N ASN A 5 -21.47 1.53 -4.50
CA ASN A 5 -22.06 2.54 -3.61
C ASN A 5 -23.04 1.99 -2.58
N MET A 6 -23.51 0.76 -2.74
CA MET A 6 -24.56 0.17 -1.92
C MET A 6 -24.22 0.19 -0.43
N GLY A 7 -22.99 -0.16 -0.04
CA GLY A 7 -22.60 -0.18 1.38
C GLY A 7 -22.69 1.21 2.04
N TRP A 8 -22.39 2.27 1.29
CA TRP A 8 -22.54 3.65 1.79
C TRP A 8 -24.01 4.00 1.99
N LEU A 9 -24.87 3.67 1.02
CA LEU A 9 -26.32 3.92 1.13
C LEU A 9 -26.94 3.14 2.29
N THR A 10 -26.55 1.87 2.48
CA THR A 10 -27.00 1.05 3.62
C THR A 10 -26.60 1.66 4.96
N PHE A 11 -25.38 2.21 5.07
CA PHE A 11 -24.95 2.92 6.27
C PHE A 11 -25.79 4.19 6.50
N THR A 12 -25.88 5.07 5.51
CA THR A 12 -26.58 6.37 5.61
C THR A 12 -28.06 6.22 5.94
N PHE A 13 -28.78 5.31 5.27
CA PHE A 13 -30.21 5.14 5.48
C PHE A 13 -30.57 4.17 6.61
N GLY A 14 -29.59 3.43 7.16
CA GLY A 14 -29.82 2.44 8.21
C GLY A 14 -29.09 2.77 9.52
N LEU A 15 -27.77 2.66 9.50
CA LEU A 15 -26.94 2.70 10.71
C LEU A 15 -26.71 4.11 11.23
N GLU A 16 -26.62 5.12 10.35
CA GLU A 16 -26.31 6.49 10.75
C GLU A 16 -27.30 7.03 11.79
N ARG A 17 -28.60 6.76 11.61
CA ARG A 17 -29.64 7.16 12.57
C ARG A 17 -29.45 6.51 13.94
N LYS A 18 -29.04 5.24 13.98
CA LYS A 18 -28.76 4.52 15.23
C LYS A 18 -27.55 5.12 15.95
N PHE A 19 -26.49 5.46 15.22
CA PHE A 19 -25.32 6.11 15.81
C PHE A 19 -25.64 7.52 16.33
N LYS A 20 -26.48 8.29 15.64
CA LYS A 20 -26.92 9.62 16.13
C LYS A 20 -27.73 9.55 17.43
N GLN A 21 -28.43 8.45 17.69
CA GLN A 21 -29.12 8.24 18.96
C GLN A 21 -28.16 7.92 20.12
N LEU A 22 -27.03 7.27 19.83
CA LEU A 22 -26.04 6.88 20.83
C LEU A 22 -24.99 7.97 21.08
N CYS A 23 -24.61 8.73 20.05
CA CYS A 23 -23.54 9.71 20.11
C CYS A 23 -24.10 11.14 20.02
N LYS A 24 -23.94 11.93 21.09
CA LYS A 24 -24.36 13.35 21.13
C LYS A 24 -23.71 14.22 20.05
N ARG A 25 -22.50 13.87 19.60
CA ARG A 25 -21.77 14.51 18.50
C ARG A 25 -21.22 13.40 17.60
N LEU A 26 -21.78 13.28 16.40
CA LEU A 26 -21.34 12.33 15.38
C LEU A 26 -20.86 13.10 14.15
N ASP A 27 -19.63 12.83 13.74
CA ASP A 27 -19.07 13.29 12.47
C ASP A 27 -18.96 12.11 11.52
N VAL A 28 -19.48 12.27 10.30
CA VAL A 28 -19.56 11.21 9.29
C VAL A 28 -18.73 11.63 8.09
N VAL A 29 -17.55 11.03 7.97
CA VAL A 29 -16.62 11.32 6.88
C VAL A 29 -16.56 10.14 5.93
N ARG A 30 -16.85 10.40 4.65
CA ARG A 30 -16.67 9.43 3.57
C ARG A 30 -15.27 9.60 2.97
N THR A 31 -14.47 8.56 3.01
CA THR A 31 -13.16 8.52 2.35
C THR A 31 -13.17 7.54 1.18
N HIS A 32 -12.25 7.76 0.24
CA HIS A 32 -11.96 6.82 -0.84
C HIS A 32 -10.60 6.17 -0.60
N GLN A 33 -10.42 4.97 -1.16
CA GLN A 33 -9.15 4.25 -1.08
C GLN A 33 -8.01 5.13 -1.58
N GLN A 34 -6.93 5.20 -0.80
CA GLN A 34 -5.76 6.06 -0.99
C GLN A 34 -5.98 7.57 -0.79
N GLN A 35 -7.20 7.99 -0.40
CA GLN A 35 -7.56 9.37 -0.06
C GLN A 35 -7.92 9.51 1.43
N GLU A 36 -7.37 8.64 2.28
CA GLU A 36 -7.61 8.67 3.72
C GLU A 36 -6.85 9.83 4.38
N GLY A 37 -7.53 10.57 5.27
CA GLY A 37 -6.92 11.69 6.00
C GLY A 37 -6.08 11.27 7.21
N LEU A 38 -5.24 12.18 7.72
CA LEU A 38 -4.32 11.96 8.84
C LEU A 38 -5.00 11.37 10.09
N LYS A 39 -6.17 11.91 10.47
CA LYS A 39 -6.94 11.44 11.63
C LYS A 39 -7.37 9.98 11.50
N PHE A 40 -7.75 9.56 10.30
CA PHE A 40 -8.09 8.16 10.04
C PHE A 40 -6.84 7.28 10.15
N MET A 41 -5.77 7.69 9.46
CA MET A 41 -4.51 6.95 9.41
C MET A 41 -3.87 6.78 10.80
N SER A 42 -4.01 7.76 11.70
CA SER A 42 -3.44 7.68 13.06
C SER A 42 -3.98 6.53 13.90
N HIS A 43 -5.20 6.04 13.63
CA HIS A 43 -5.77 4.90 14.35
C HIS A 43 -5.00 3.59 14.10
N PHE A 44 -4.33 3.46 12.95
CA PHE A 44 -3.65 2.24 12.55
C PHE A 44 -2.18 2.20 12.98
N LYS A 45 -1.65 3.30 13.54
CA LYS A 45 -0.27 3.39 14.04
C LYS A 45 0.76 2.89 13.01
N ARG A 46 0.64 3.35 11.75
CA ARG A 46 1.48 2.97 10.59
C ARG A 46 1.28 1.53 10.06
N LYS A 47 0.28 0.79 10.56
CA LYS A 47 0.00 -0.62 10.21
C LYS A 47 -1.23 -0.79 9.32
N PHE A 48 -1.47 0.18 8.44
CA PHE A 48 -2.63 0.15 7.53
C PHE A 48 -2.31 -0.71 6.29
N ILE A 49 -3.11 -1.74 6.03
CA ILE A 49 -2.91 -2.67 4.92
C ILE A 49 -4.11 -2.59 3.97
N ILE A 50 -3.84 -2.35 2.69
CA ILE A 50 -4.83 -2.28 1.63
C ILE A 50 -4.64 -3.50 0.72
N LYS A 51 -5.51 -4.49 0.88
CA LYS A 51 -5.59 -5.64 -0.04
C LYS A 51 -6.39 -5.27 -1.29
N ASP A 52 -5.93 -5.73 -2.45
CA ASP A 52 -6.64 -5.58 -3.70
C ASP A 52 -7.66 -6.72 -3.89
N GLY A 53 -8.80 -6.41 -4.50
CA GLY A 53 -9.87 -7.38 -4.76
C GLY A 53 -11.02 -7.36 -3.74
N LYS A 54 -11.70 -8.51 -3.60
CA LYS A 54 -12.93 -8.67 -2.80
C LYS A 54 -12.67 -9.59 -1.61
N ARG A 55 -13.38 -9.39 -0.50
CA ARG A 55 -13.23 -10.19 0.73
C ARG A 55 -13.38 -11.71 0.52
N LYS A 56 -14.22 -12.15 -0.43
CA LYS A 56 -14.48 -13.57 -0.73
C LYS A 56 -13.79 -14.03 -2.03
N ALA A 57 -12.59 -13.55 -2.31
CA ALA A 57 -11.79 -14.03 -3.43
C ALA A 57 -11.01 -15.30 -3.03
N SER A 58 -10.71 -16.16 -4.01
CA SER A 58 -9.77 -17.25 -3.81
C SER A 58 -8.38 -16.70 -3.50
N PRO A 59 -7.59 -17.36 -2.62
CA PRO A 59 -6.21 -16.96 -2.36
C PRO A 59 -5.39 -16.88 -3.66
N ALA A 60 -4.59 -15.84 -3.80
CA ALA A 60 -3.64 -15.74 -4.90
C ALA A 60 -2.44 -16.68 -4.67
N PRO A 61 -1.78 -17.18 -5.72
CA PRO A 61 -0.57 -18.00 -5.58
C PRO A 61 0.58 -17.23 -4.92
N ALA A 62 0.61 -15.91 -5.10
CA ALA A 62 1.49 -14.99 -4.39
C ALA A 62 0.81 -13.63 -4.22
N GLU A 63 1.10 -12.96 -3.11
CA GLU A 63 0.65 -11.60 -2.81
C GLU A 63 1.87 -10.72 -2.57
N LEU A 64 2.01 -9.62 -3.33
CA LEU A 64 3.07 -8.65 -3.13
C LEU A 64 2.49 -7.36 -2.55
N TYR A 65 3.10 -6.85 -1.49
CA TYR A 65 2.71 -5.61 -0.83
C TYR A 65 3.87 -4.63 -0.87
N GLU A 66 3.60 -3.42 -1.35
CA GLU A 66 4.56 -2.31 -1.37
C GLU A 66 4.32 -1.40 -0.17
N LEU A 67 5.39 -1.05 0.54
CA LEU A 67 5.34 -0.05 1.61
C LEU A 67 5.36 1.35 1.00
N ARG A 68 4.27 2.10 1.19
CA ARG A 68 4.14 3.48 0.69
C ARG A 68 4.06 4.47 1.83
N SER A 69 4.75 5.59 1.67
CA SER A 69 4.68 6.75 2.55
C SER A 69 4.32 8.00 1.75
N ASN A 70 3.24 8.68 2.15
CA ASN A 70 2.83 9.94 1.53
C ASN A 70 3.21 11.11 2.44
N GLY A 71 4.44 11.62 2.30
CA GLY A 71 4.95 12.83 2.94
C GLY A 71 5.23 12.70 4.45
N ALA A 72 4.25 12.24 5.23
CA ALA A 72 4.39 12.05 6.68
C ALA A 72 4.48 10.57 7.05
N ALA A 73 5.36 10.23 8.00
CA ALA A 73 5.51 8.86 8.52
C ALA A 73 4.20 8.26 9.05
N LEU A 74 3.27 9.09 9.54
CA LEU A 74 1.95 8.67 10.00
C LEU A 74 1.04 8.13 8.87
N CYS A 75 1.31 8.49 7.61
CA CYS A 75 0.56 8.05 6.43
C CYS A 75 1.16 6.79 5.78
N THR A 76 1.98 6.03 6.51
CA THR A 76 2.54 4.79 5.97
C THR A 76 1.47 3.71 5.82
N ARG A 77 1.53 2.96 4.72
CA ARG A 77 0.59 1.87 4.41
C ARG A 77 1.24 0.81 3.54
N LEU A 78 0.80 -0.43 3.69
CA LEU A 78 1.05 -1.50 2.73
C LEU A 78 -0.05 -1.51 1.69
N VAL A 79 0.32 -1.47 0.42
CA VAL A 79 -0.62 -1.56 -0.70
C VAL A 79 -0.31 -2.83 -1.48
N GLN A 80 -1.30 -3.70 -1.63
CA GLN A 80 -1.14 -4.87 -2.48
C GLN A 80 -1.00 -4.41 -3.93
N VAL A 81 0.11 -4.83 -4.54
CA VAL A 81 0.44 -4.61 -5.94
C VAL A 81 0.42 -5.95 -6.68
N ARG A 82 0.65 -5.91 -7.99
CA ARG A 82 0.77 -7.14 -8.79
C ARG A 82 2.00 -7.91 -8.30
N ALA A 83 1.84 -9.19 -8.00
CA ALA A 83 2.97 -10.09 -7.72
C ALA A 83 3.71 -10.39 -9.03
N ASP A 84 4.58 -9.47 -9.43
CA ASP A 84 5.41 -9.53 -10.63
C ASP A 84 6.72 -8.82 -10.33
N ALA A 85 7.85 -9.40 -10.73
CA ALA A 85 9.18 -8.83 -10.47
C ALA A 85 9.31 -7.40 -11.00
N ASN A 86 8.64 -7.05 -12.11
CA ASN A 86 8.61 -5.69 -12.66
C ASN A 86 8.01 -4.63 -11.72
N SER A 87 7.31 -5.04 -10.66
CA SER A 87 6.68 -4.13 -9.69
C SER A 87 7.63 -3.72 -8.55
N LEU A 88 8.81 -4.34 -8.45
CA LEU A 88 9.83 -3.96 -7.49
C LEU A 88 10.46 -2.62 -7.87
N ASN A 89 11.00 -1.93 -6.88
CA ASN A 89 11.83 -0.75 -7.08
C ASN A 89 12.85 -0.65 -5.94
N SER A 90 14.12 -0.39 -6.27
CA SER A 90 15.22 -0.34 -5.31
C SER A 90 15.05 0.72 -4.20
N ALA A 91 14.20 1.72 -4.38
CA ALA A 91 13.94 2.76 -3.39
C ALA A 91 12.86 2.39 -2.35
N PHE A 92 12.17 1.25 -2.51
CA PHE A 92 11.05 0.87 -1.65
C PHE A 92 11.26 -0.50 -0.98
N CYS A 93 10.41 -0.77 0.02
CA CYS A 93 10.35 -2.05 0.72
C CYS A 93 9.07 -2.80 0.37
N TYR A 94 9.15 -4.13 0.38
CA TYR A 94 8.05 -5.00 -0.03
C TYR A 94 7.88 -6.20 0.91
N ILE A 95 6.65 -6.72 0.98
CA ILE A 95 6.36 -8.04 1.56
C ILE A 95 5.81 -8.93 0.47
N LEU A 96 6.48 -10.04 0.20
CA LEU A 96 6.00 -11.10 -0.68
C LEU A 96 5.51 -12.27 0.17
N VAL A 97 4.22 -12.58 0.06
CA VAL A 97 3.61 -13.76 0.68
C VAL A 97 3.42 -14.81 -0.40
N VAL A 98 3.94 -16.03 -0.18
CA VAL A 98 3.79 -17.18 -1.08
C VAL A 98 3.06 -18.28 -0.30
N PRO A 99 1.71 -18.31 -0.32
CA PRO A 99 0.93 -19.20 0.52
C PRO A 99 1.21 -20.69 0.29
N LEU A 100 1.44 -21.10 -0.95
CA LEU A 100 1.68 -22.52 -1.29
C LEU A 100 2.98 -23.07 -0.70
N SER A 101 3.99 -22.22 -0.51
CA SER A 101 5.27 -22.61 0.09
C SER A 101 5.37 -22.29 1.58
N GLY A 102 4.36 -21.64 2.16
CA GLY A 102 4.41 -21.14 3.53
C GLY A 102 5.56 -20.15 3.75
N MET A 103 5.92 -19.34 2.74
CA MET A 103 7.03 -18.40 2.83
C MET A 103 6.53 -16.96 2.83
N VAL A 104 7.16 -16.13 3.66
CA VAL A 104 6.99 -14.68 3.66
C VAL A 104 8.37 -14.06 3.53
N TYR A 105 8.52 -13.14 2.58
CA TYR A 105 9.77 -12.41 2.37
C TYR A 105 9.54 -10.92 2.63
N ALA A 106 10.28 -10.34 3.56
CA ALA A 106 10.41 -8.88 3.68
C ALA A 106 11.61 -8.46 2.83
N TRP A 107 11.36 -7.89 1.65
CA TRP A 107 12.40 -7.44 0.73
C TRP A 107 12.67 -5.94 0.93
N ILE A 108 13.94 -5.60 1.10
CA ILE A 108 14.41 -4.24 1.36
C ILE A 108 15.26 -3.80 0.16
N GLY A 109 14.76 -2.80 -0.56
CA GLY A 109 15.48 -2.19 -1.66
C GLY A 109 16.77 -1.51 -1.18
N SER A 110 17.82 -1.56 -2.01
CA SER A 110 19.15 -1.02 -1.71
C SER A 110 19.18 0.49 -1.47
N LYS A 111 18.18 1.22 -1.98
CA LYS A 111 18.01 2.67 -1.80
C LYS A 111 16.88 3.02 -0.83
N ALA A 112 16.26 2.04 -0.17
CA ALA A 112 15.20 2.28 0.79
C ALA A 112 15.75 2.98 2.04
N ASP A 113 14.94 3.86 2.65
CA ASP A 113 15.33 4.55 3.88
C ASP A 113 15.27 3.61 5.10
N ALA A 114 16.08 3.91 6.12
CA ALA A 114 16.21 3.06 7.31
C ALA A 114 14.94 2.98 8.18
N ASP A 115 14.02 3.94 8.10
CA ASP A 115 12.73 3.86 8.80
C ASP A 115 11.78 2.90 8.07
N SER A 116 11.75 2.95 6.74
CA SER A 116 11.01 1.98 5.91
C SER A 116 11.54 0.55 6.05
N ALA A 117 12.86 0.36 6.10
CA ALA A 117 13.48 -0.95 6.32
C ALA A 117 13.06 -1.56 7.67
N ARG A 118 13.19 -0.79 8.77
CA ARG A 118 12.76 -1.26 10.11
C ARG A 118 11.25 -1.52 10.17
N LEU A 119 10.46 -0.68 9.53
CA LEU A 119 9.01 -0.82 9.54
C LEU A 119 8.56 -2.05 8.74
N ILE A 120 9.17 -2.35 7.59
CA ILE A 120 8.76 -3.51 6.79
C ILE A 120 9.01 -4.81 7.54
N GLU A 121 10.13 -4.93 8.24
CA GLU A 121 10.46 -6.07 9.09
C GLU A 121 9.44 -6.24 10.21
N GLN A 122 9.14 -5.16 10.94
CA GLN A 122 8.13 -5.18 12.00
C GLN A 122 6.75 -5.57 11.46
N LEU A 123 6.34 -5.04 10.31
CA LEU A 123 5.06 -5.36 9.70
C LEU A 123 4.99 -6.82 9.24
N ALA A 124 6.08 -7.34 8.66
CA ALA A 124 6.17 -8.73 8.25
C ALA A 124 6.02 -9.66 9.47
N GLU A 125 6.74 -9.39 10.55
CA GLU A 125 6.66 -10.16 11.79
C GLU A 125 5.25 -10.10 12.42
N GLU A 126 4.68 -8.92 12.58
CA GLU A 126 3.42 -8.78 13.32
C GLU A 126 2.15 -9.16 12.53
N LYS A 127 2.19 -9.10 11.20
CA LYS A 127 1.00 -9.22 10.35
C LYS A 127 1.02 -10.40 9.40
N PHE A 128 2.19 -10.96 9.12
CA PHE A 128 2.36 -12.01 8.12
C PHE A 128 3.11 -13.23 8.66
N ASN A 129 3.85 -13.13 9.77
CA ASN A 129 4.45 -14.27 10.42
C ASN A 129 3.40 -15.02 11.26
N ASP A 130 3.14 -16.25 10.89
CA ASP A 130 2.35 -17.21 11.66
C ASP A 130 3.14 -18.51 11.88
N PRO A 131 2.73 -19.38 12.83
CA PRO A 131 3.47 -20.60 13.17
C PRO A 131 3.72 -21.60 12.04
N TRP A 132 3.02 -21.47 10.90
CA TRP A 132 3.13 -22.34 9.74
C TRP A 132 3.89 -21.69 8.59
N THR A 133 4.30 -20.43 8.75
CA THR A 133 5.09 -19.68 7.77
C THR A 133 6.53 -19.50 8.21
N SER A 134 7.44 -19.40 7.24
CA SER A 134 8.82 -18.98 7.47
C SER A 134 9.00 -17.56 6.92
N LEU A 135 9.33 -16.63 7.82
CA LEU A 135 9.68 -15.26 7.47
C LEU A 135 11.18 -15.14 7.19
N GLN A 136 11.53 -14.52 6.06
CA GLN A 136 12.91 -14.16 5.72
C GLN A 136 13.01 -12.67 5.38
N VAL A 137 14.00 -12.00 5.94
CA VAL A 137 14.35 -10.62 5.58
C VAL A 137 15.45 -10.67 4.53
N LEU A 138 15.21 -10.04 3.38
CA LEU A 138 16.10 -10.04 2.23
C LEU A 138 16.48 -8.61 1.89
N THR A 139 17.78 -8.37 1.72
CA THR A 139 18.28 -7.15 1.06
C THR A 139 18.38 -7.39 -0.44
N GLU A 140 18.13 -6.34 -1.22
CA GLU A 140 18.30 -6.38 -2.68
C GLU A 140 19.67 -6.94 -3.08
N GLY A 141 19.67 -7.91 -4.00
CA GLY A 141 20.87 -8.63 -4.45
C GLY A 141 21.23 -9.88 -3.62
N SER A 142 20.57 -10.11 -2.48
CA SER A 142 20.74 -11.31 -1.65
C SER A 142 19.56 -12.28 -1.76
N GLU A 143 18.74 -12.17 -2.82
CA GLU A 143 17.55 -12.98 -2.97
C GLU A 143 17.90 -14.44 -3.32
N PRO A 144 17.21 -15.44 -2.74
CA PRO A 144 17.41 -16.83 -3.11
C PRO A 144 16.97 -17.05 -4.57
N GLU A 145 17.84 -17.70 -5.35
CA GLU A 145 17.69 -17.78 -6.82
C GLU A 145 16.36 -18.37 -7.30
N ASN A 146 15.74 -19.29 -6.54
CA ASN A 146 14.57 -20.03 -7.02
C ASN A 146 13.26 -19.58 -6.38
N PHE A 147 13.15 -19.54 -5.05
CA PHE A 147 11.84 -19.43 -4.39
C PHE A 147 11.24 -18.02 -4.42
N PHE A 148 12.06 -17.00 -4.18
CA PHE A 148 11.60 -15.61 -4.19
C PHE A 148 11.12 -15.21 -5.60
N TRP A 149 11.96 -15.45 -6.61
CA TRP A 149 11.65 -15.10 -8.00
C TRP A 149 10.49 -15.92 -8.56
N LEU A 150 10.35 -17.19 -8.19
CA LEU A 150 9.19 -18.01 -8.60
C LEU A 150 7.87 -17.39 -8.11
N GLY A 151 7.83 -16.89 -6.87
CA GLY A 151 6.68 -16.18 -6.32
C GLY A 151 6.32 -14.89 -7.07
N LEU A 152 7.28 -14.30 -7.79
CA LEU A 152 7.11 -13.10 -8.61
C LEU A 152 6.95 -13.39 -10.11
N GLY A 153 6.73 -14.65 -10.49
CA GLY A 153 6.58 -15.05 -11.89
C GLY A 153 7.88 -14.99 -12.68
N GLY A 154 9.01 -15.24 -12.02
CA GLY A 154 10.36 -15.24 -12.57
C GLY A 154 11.10 -13.92 -12.37
N ARG A 155 12.43 -13.97 -12.47
CA ARG A 155 13.28 -12.78 -12.41
C ARG A 155 13.10 -11.95 -13.68
N LYS A 156 12.87 -10.65 -13.51
CA LYS A 156 12.71 -9.69 -14.60
C LYS A 156 13.36 -8.37 -14.24
N PRO A 157 13.68 -7.51 -15.23
CA PRO A 157 14.12 -6.15 -14.96
C PRO A 157 13.05 -5.36 -14.22
N TYR A 158 13.46 -4.61 -13.21
CA TYR A 158 12.61 -3.70 -12.47
C TYR A 158 13.31 -2.34 -12.32
N ASP A 159 12.55 -1.32 -11.94
CA ASP A 159 13.06 0.04 -11.85
C ASP A 159 14.01 0.15 -10.65
N SER A 160 15.15 0.82 -10.81
CA SER A 160 16.11 1.03 -9.72
C SER A 160 16.22 2.49 -9.31
N ASP A 161 15.43 3.36 -9.95
CA ASP A 161 15.43 4.79 -9.74
C ASP A 161 14.10 5.26 -9.12
N ALA A 162 14.19 6.23 -8.23
CA ALA A 162 13.06 6.97 -7.69
C ALA A 162 13.42 8.45 -7.44
N ASP A 163 14.42 8.96 -8.16
CA ASP A 163 14.94 10.33 -8.01
C ASP A 163 13.86 11.40 -8.20
N PHE A 164 12.79 11.08 -8.94
CA PHE A 164 11.62 11.94 -9.08
C PHE A 164 10.98 12.33 -7.73
N LEU A 165 11.18 11.55 -6.67
CA LEU A 165 10.71 11.87 -5.31
C LEU A 165 11.49 13.04 -4.66
N ALA A 166 12.71 13.32 -5.13
CA ALA A 166 13.54 14.41 -4.62
C ALA A 166 13.15 15.78 -5.20
N TYR A 167 12.35 15.80 -6.27
CA TYR A 167 11.99 17.04 -6.97
C TYR A 167 10.54 17.45 -6.69
N THR A 168 10.33 18.74 -6.46
CA THR A 168 8.98 19.33 -6.35
C THR A 168 8.63 20.05 -7.64
N ARG A 169 7.44 19.80 -8.18
CA ARG A 169 6.96 20.43 -9.43
C ARG A 169 5.71 21.26 -9.14
N LEU A 170 5.67 22.48 -9.64
CA LEU A 170 4.53 23.38 -9.50
C LEU A 170 3.70 23.40 -10.79
N PHE A 171 2.41 23.15 -10.67
CA PHE A 171 1.48 23.19 -11.80
C PHE A 171 0.39 24.22 -11.59
N ARG A 172 0.07 24.98 -12.63
CA ARG A 172 -1.16 25.78 -12.72
C ARG A 172 -2.21 24.96 -13.45
N CYS A 173 -3.30 24.68 -12.75
CA CYS A 173 -4.50 24.04 -13.29
C CYS A 173 -5.56 25.11 -13.59
N SER A 174 -6.13 25.12 -14.80
CA SER A 174 -7.22 26.04 -15.19
C SER A 174 -8.30 25.31 -15.98
N ASN A 175 -9.56 25.71 -15.77
CA ASN A 175 -10.71 25.27 -16.57
C ASN A 175 -11.37 26.44 -17.34
N GLU A 176 -10.67 27.58 -17.45
CA GLU A 176 -11.22 28.82 -18.04
C GLU A 176 -11.65 28.64 -19.50
N LYS A 177 -11.06 27.70 -20.24
CA LYS A 177 -11.36 27.43 -21.65
C LYS A 177 -12.50 26.43 -21.87
N GLY A 178 -13.19 26.02 -20.81
CA GLY A 178 -14.21 24.96 -20.86
C GLY A 178 -13.63 23.53 -20.92
N TYR A 179 -12.30 23.39 -20.85
CA TYR A 179 -11.61 22.11 -20.68
C TYR A 179 -10.46 22.26 -19.69
N PHE A 180 -10.14 21.16 -19.00
CA PHE A 180 -9.09 21.13 -17.98
C PHE A 180 -7.71 21.25 -18.64
N THR A 181 -6.95 22.25 -18.23
CA THR A 181 -5.57 22.51 -18.69
C THR A 181 -4.63 22.49 -17.51
N VAL A 182 -3.47 21.85 -17.69
CA VAL A 182 -2.38 21.81 -16.72
C VAL A 182 -1.14 22.39 -17.39
N SER A 183 -0.55 23.41 -16.79
CA SER A 183 0.71 24.02 -17.25
C SER A 183 1.72 23.98 -16.13
N GLU A 184 2.90 23.45 -16.40
CA GLU A 184 4.00 23.47 -15.43
C GLU A 184 4.58 24.88 -15.32
N LYS A 185 4.85 25.29 -14.09
CA LYS A 185 5.60 26.51 -13.79
C LYS A 185 7.04 26.11 -13.51
N CYS A 186 7.88 26.23 -14.52
CA CYS A 186 9.32 26.13 -14.35
C CYS A 186 9.78 27.35 -13.53
N THR A 187 10.55 27.09 -12.47
CA THR A 187 11.41 28.10 -11.83
C THR A 187 12.61 28.41 -12.70
#